data_AF-A0A519LL64-F1
#
_entry.id   AF-A0A519LL64-F1
#
_cell.length_a   1.000
_cell.length_b   1.000
_cell.length_c   1.000
_cell.angle_alpha   90.00
_cell.angle_beta   90.00
_cell.angle_gamma   90.00
#
_symmetry.space_group_name_H-M   'P 1'
#
loop_
_entity.id
_entity.type
_entity.pdbx_description
1 polymer ?
#
loop_
_entity_poly.entity_id
_entity_poly.type
_entity_poly.pdbx_seq_one_letter_code
_entity_poly.pdbx_strand_id
1 'polypeptide(L)'
;AFNAQNASDLTRHQARSAQYGEAAAHALAQLDRDEQHWQRRLDQYSQARAQQGDQSAAAQQLRQQLFSSEEQQRLDAALALRRLGAAPAGS
;
A
#
# COMPACT_ATOMS: atom_id res chain seq x y z
N ALA A 1 6.25 -16.93 -7.08
CA ALA A 1 6.21 -16.81 -5.60
C ALA A 1 7.47 -16.08 -5.06
N PHE A 2 7.80 -14.88 -5.58
CA PHE A 2 9.02 -14.14 -5.19
C PHE A 2 8.78 -13.05 -4.14
N ASN A 3 7.53 -12.69 -3.86
CA ASN A 3 7.20 -11.73 -2.80
C ASN A 3 7.28 -12.34 -1.38
N ALA A 4 7.36 -13.67 -1.26
CA ALA A 4 7.34 -14.37 0.03
C ALA A 4 8.74 -14.57 0.66
N GLN A 5 9.81 -14.24 -0.06
CA GLN A 5 11.18 -14.36 0.42
C GLN A 5 11.76 -12.96 0.44
N ASN A 6 12.26 -12.50 1.58
CA ASN A 6 12.88 -11.18 1.83
C ASN A 6 14.14 -10.94 0.95
N ALA A 7 14.04 -11.11 -0.36
CA ALA A 7 15.11 -10.92 -1.31
C ALA A 7 15.28 -9.42 -1.55
N SER A 8 16.51 -8.94 -1.34
CA SER A 8 16.94 -7.57 -1.59
C SER A 8 16.49 -7.09 -2.97
N ASP A 9 16.12 -5.81 -3.10
CA ASP A 9 15.60 -5.19 -4.33
C ASP A 9 16.44 -5.50 -5.58
N LEU A 10 17.77 -5.54 -5.44
CA LEU A 10 18.69 -5.89 -6.53
C LEU A 10 18.49 -7.33 -7.03
N THR A 11 18.31 -8.29 -6.12
CA THR A 11 18.10 -9.71 -6.44
C THR A 11 16.74 -9.93 -7.10
N ARG A 12 15.70 -9.20 -6.65
CA ARG A 12 14.38 -9.20 -7.30
C ARG A 12 14.44 -8.60 -8.69
N HIS A 13 15.16 -7.50 -8.87
CA HIS A 13 15.32 -6.86 -10.16
C HIS A 13 16.04 -7.77 -11.17
N GLN A 14 17.17 -8.38 -10.79
CA GLN A 14 17.90 -9.30 -11.68
C GLN A 14 17.09 -10.54 -12.05
N ALA A 15 16.40 -11.15 -11.08
CA ALA A 15 15.54 -12.30 -11.35
C ALA A 15 14.34 -11.93 -12.25
N ARG A 16 13.75 -10.73 -12.07
CA ARG A 16 12.65 -10.22 -12.91
C ARG A 16 13.12 -9.85 -14.32
N SER A 17 14.27 -9.18 -14.48
CA SER A 17 14.86 -8.90 -15.80
C SER A 17 15.16 -10.20 -16.56
N ALA A 18 15.67 -11.23 -15.87
CA ALA A 18 15.96 -12.52 -16.50
C ALA A 18 14.70 -13.30 -16.91
N GLN A 19 13.58 -13.11 -16.20
CA GLN A 19 12.37 -13.93 -16.36
C GLN A 19 11.27 -13.24 -17.18
N TYR A 20 11.22 -11.90 -17.20
CA TYR A 20 10.20 -11.10 -17.88
C TYR A 20 10.78 -10.03 -18.83
N GLY A 21 12.10 -9.86 -18.86
CA GLY A 21 12.79 -8.83 -19.65
C GLY A 21 12.90 -7.48 -18.92
N GLU A 22 13.83 -6.64 -19.37
CA GLU A 22 14.11 -5.30 -18.81
C GLU A 22 12.86 -4.42 -18.69
N ALA A 23 11.95 -4.47 -19.66
CA ALA A 23 10.70 -3.71 -19.63
C ALA A 23 9.82 -4.05 -18.41
N ALA A 24 9.77 -5.33 -18.03
CA ALA A 24 9.03 -5.76 -16.84
C ALA A 24 9.76 -5.39 -15.55
N ALA A 25 11.08 -5.42 -15.52
CA ALA A 25 11.86 -4.96 -14.37
C ALA A 25 11.67 -3.45 -14.12
N HIS A 26 11.63 -2.66 -15.19
CA HIS A 26 11.29 -1.24 -15.12
C HIS A 26 9.85 -1.00 -14.65
N ALA A 27 8.87 -1.74 -15.19
CA ALA A 27 7.48 -1.65 -14.75
C ALA A 27 7.32 -2.04 -13.27
N LEU A 28 8.06 -3.04 -12.82
CA LEU A 28 8.04 -3.49 -11.43
C LEU A 28 8.75 -2.49 -10.50
N ALA A 29 9.84 -1.86 -10.93
CA ALA A 29 10.47 -0.77 -10.17
C ALA A 29 9.60 0.49 -10.10
N GLN A 30 8.78 0.76 -11.12
CA GLN A 30 7.74 1.79 -11.05
C GLN A 30 6.67 1.40 -10.04
N LEU A 31 6.15 0.17 -10.12
CA LEU A 31 5.16 -0.35 -9.17
C LEU A 31 5.66 -0.30 -7.72
N ASP A 32 6.90 -0.72 -7.47
CA ASP A 32 7.49 -0.71 -6.13
C ASP A 32 7.59 0.74 -5.58
N ARG A 33 7.89 1.73 -6.43
CA ARG A 33 7.89 3.16 -6.04
C ARG A 33 6.49 3.68 -5.76
N ASP A 34 5.53 3.34 -6.63
CA ASP A 34 4.14 3.73 -6.47
C ASP A 34 3.56 3.13 -5.19
N GLU A 35 3.93 1.88 -4.87
CA GLU A 35 3.55 1.20 -3.65
C GLU A 35 4.17 1.86 -2.40
N GLN A 36 5.44 2.28 -2.44
CA GLN A 36 6.04 3.06 -1.35
C GLN A 36 5.38 4.44 -1.16
N HIS A 37 5.06 5.12 -2.27
CA HIS A 37 4.33 6.39 -2.21
C HIS A 37 2.93 6.21 -1.62
N TRP A 38 2.25 5.14 -2.01
CA TRP A 38 0.95 4.75 -1.48
C TRP A 38 1.02 4.45 0.02
N GLN A 39 1.98 3.64 0.47
CA GLN A 39 2.16 3.30 1.89
C GLN A 39 2.40 4.55 2.75
N ARG A 40 3.25 5.48 2.30
CA ARG A 40 3.48 6.75 3.02
C ARG A 40 2.20 7.59 3.18
N ARG A 41 1.35 7.63 2.15
CA ARG A 41 0.03 8.31 2.22
C ARG A 41 -0.91 7.61 3.20
N LEU A 42 -0.94 6.27 3.19
CA LEU A 42 -1.71 5.47 4.14
C LEU A 42 -1.28 5.72 5.58
N ASP A 43 0.02 5.75 5.84
CA ASP A 43 0.54 5.99 7.19
C ASP A 43 0.15 7.39 7.69
N GLN A 44 0.32 8.42 6.84
CA GLN A 44 -0.09 9.78 7.16
C GLN A 44 -1.59 9.88 7.46
N TYR A 45 -2.43 9.23 6.65
CA TYR A 45 -3.87 9.15 6.90
C TYR A 45 -4.19 8.41 8.20
N SER A 46 -3.52 7.28 8.46
CA SER A 46 -3.75 6.47 9.66
C SER A 46 -3.35 7.20 10.95
N GLN A 47 -2.30 8.02 10.92
CA GLN A 47 -1.90 8.86 12.05
C GLN A 47 -2.90 9.98 12.30
N ALA A 48 -3.35 10.69 11.26
CA ALA A 48 -4.36 11.74 11.40
C ALA A 48 -5.68 11.18 11.95
N ARG A 49 -6.09 10.01 11.44
CA ARG A 49 -7.19 9.20 11.95
C ARG A 49 -7.03 8.85 13.43
N ALA A 50 -5.86 8.39 13.85
CA ALA A 50 -5.61 8.00 15.24
C ALA A 50 -5.67 9.19 16.20
N GLN A 51 -5.27 10.38 15.73
CA GLN A 51 -5.27 11.61 16.53
C GLN A 51 -6.64 12.28 16.63
N GLN A 52 -7.40 12.31 15.53
CA GLN A 52 -8.64 13.10 15.44
C GLN A 52 -9.92 12.24 15.39
N GLY A 53 -9.78 10.93 15.19
CA GLY A 53 -10.88 10.02 14.94
C GLY A 53 -11.21 9.90 13.45
N ASP A 54 -11.54 8.68 13.02
CA ASP A 54 -11.83 8.31 11.61
C ASP A 54 -12.97 9.14 10.98
N GLN A 55 -13.95 9.50 11.81
CA GLN A 55 -15.15 10.24 11.40
C GLN A 55 -14.99 11.76 11.52
N SER A 56 -13.80 12.25 11.87
CA SER A 56 -13.56 13.69 11.97
C SER A 56 -13.56 14.34 10.59
N ALA A 57 -14.09 15.56 10.50
CA ALA A 57 -14.11 16.32 9.25
C ALA A 57 -12.69 16.54 8.69
N ALA A 58 -11.70 16.69 9.57
CA ALA A 58 -10.30 16.85 9.19
C ALA A 58 -9.69 15.55 8.64
N ALA A 59 -10.02 14.36 9.19
CA ALA A 59 -9.65 13.09 8.57
C ALA A 59 -10.32 12.92 7.19
N GLN A 60 -11.60 13.27 7.05
CA GLN A 60 -12.29 13.19 5.75
C GLN A 60 -11.70 14.14 4.70
N GLN A 61 -11.36 15.38 5.09
CA GLN A 61 -10.67 16.31 4.19
C GLN A 61 -9.29 15.79 3.78
N LEU A 62 -8.53 15.23 4.72
CA LEU A 62 -7.23 14.63 4.42
C LEU A 62 -7.38 13.44 3.47
N ARG A 63 -8.42 12.60 3.64
CA ARG A 63 -8.73 11.50 2.70
C ARG A 63 -8.97 12.02 1.28
N GLN A 64 -9.72 13.10 1.14
CA GLN A 64 -10.04 13.69 -0.17
C GLN A 64 -8.84 14.40 -0.81
N GLN A 65 -7.95 14.99 -0.02
CA GLN A 65 -6.73 15.63 -0.52
C GLN A 65 -5.66 14.61 -0.88
N LEU A 66 -5.52 13.56 -0.07
CA LEU A 66 -4.50 12.55 -0.29
C LEU A 66 -4.91 11.57 -1.37
N PHE A 67 -6.18 11.20 -1.53
CA PHE A 67 -6.64 10.10 -2.39
C PHE A 67 -7.74 10.53 -3.38
N SER A 68 -7.60 10.13 -4.63
CA SER A 68 -8.67 10.23 -5.64
C SER A 68 -9.86 9.31 -5.31
N SER A 69 -11.01 9.50 -5.97
CA SER A 69 -12.21 8.70 -5.71
C SER A 69 -12.00 7.19 -5.87
N GLU A 70 -11.21 6.77 -6.86
CA GLU A 70 -10.90 5.35 -7.09
C GLU A 70 -9.97 4.79 -6.00
N GLU A 71 -8.96 5.58 -5.60
CA GLU A 71 -8.07 5.24 -4.50
C GLU A 71 -8.80 5.20 -3.15
N GLN A 72 -9.82 6.03 -2.95
CA GLN A 72 -10.63 6.01 -1.74
C GLN A 72 -11.42 4.71 -1.60
N GLN A 73 -11.87 4.10 -2.70
CA GLN A 73 -12.51 2.78 -2.68
C GLN A 73 -11.50 1.69 -2.32
N ARG A 74 -10.29 1.76 -2.90
CA ARG A 74 -9.18 0.86 -2.55
C ARG A 74 -8.76 1.00 -1.08
N LEU A 75 -8.72 2.22 -0.56
CA LEU A 75 -8.44 2.52 0.84
C LEU A 75 -9.49 1.90 1.75
N ASP A 76 -10.77 2.05 1.43
CA ASP A 76 -11.87 1.49 2.23
C ASP A 76 -11.80 -0.04 2.27
N ALA A 77 -11.59 -0.66 1.11
CA ALA A 77 -11.40 -2.10 1.00
C ALA A 77 -10.17 -2.58 1.78
N ALA A 78 -9.03 -1.88 1.68
CA ALA A 78 -7.82 -2.21 2.42
C ALA A 78 -8.01 -2.05 3.94
N LEU A 79 -8.72 -1.02 4.39
CA LEU A 79 -9.06 -0.80 5.79
C LEU A 79 -10.05 -1.85 6.31
N ALA A 80 -11.02 -2.25 5.50
CA ALA A 80 -11.95 -3.33 5.81
C ALA A 80 -11.21 -4.66 5.93
N LEU A 81 -10.33 -4.99 4.97
CA LEU A 81 -9.46 -6.17 5.02
C LEU A 81 -8.56 -6.16 6.26
N ARG A 82 -7.97 -5.02 6.62
CA ARG A 82 -7.16 -4.89 7.85
C ARG A 82 -8.01 -5.07 9.11
N ARG A 83 -9.26 -4.63 9.11
CA ARG A 83 -10.22 -4.87 10.20
C ARG A 83 -10.59 -6.36 10.32
N LEU A 84 -10.78 -7.02 9.17
CA LEU A 84 -11.12 -8.44 9.08
C LEU A 84 -9.93 -9.34 9.46
N GLY A 85 -8.71 -8.97 9.04
CA GLY A 85 -7.47 -9.67 9.39
C GLY A 85 -6.89 -9.32 10.78
N ALA A 86 -7.44 -8.30 11.44
CA ALA A 86 -7.15 -7.98 12.85
C ALA A 86 -8.10 -8.70 13.83
N ALA A 87 -9.04 -9.51 13.33
CA ALA A 87 -9.58 -10.58 14.17
C ALA A 87 -8.38 -11.50 14.52
N PRO A 88 -8.11 -11.77 15.81
CA PRO A 88 -7.02 -12.67 16.15
C PRO A 88 -7.29 -14.00 15.46
N ALA A 89 -6.27 -14.55 14.81
CA ALA A 89 -6.15 -15.99 14.72
C ALA A 89 -6.14 -16.50 16.17
N GLY A 90 -7.34 -16.76 16.68
CA GLY A 90 -7.56 -17.45 17.93
C GLY A 90 -7.39 -18.94 17.68
N SER A 91 -6.67 -19.56 18.61
CA SER A 91 -6.41 -21.00 18.81
C SER A 91 -5.07 -21.48 18.28
#